data_AF-A0A6L9QU90-F1
#
_entry.id   AF-A0A6L9QU90-F1
#
_cell.length_a   1.000
_cell.length_b   1.000
_cell.length_c   1.000
_cell.angle_alpha   90.00
_cell.angle_beta   90.00
_cell.angle_gamma   90.00
#
_symmetry.space_group_name_H-M   'P 1'
#
loop_
_entity.id
_entity.type
_entity.pdbx_description
1 polymer ?
#
loop_
_entity_poly.entity_id
_entity_poly.type
_entity_poly.pdbx_seq_one_letter_code
_entity_poly.pdbx_strand_id
1 'polypeptide(L)'
;MIMLTTAGTGHADPYAAPVAVPTLAPSTLDARYTTERQAIEKALRTAQDVGDTDRGRALGAFLQPGRRFLYFDPRGGGRAIEVVGDITRARRIAVLVPGADTTLSAFDRRGGKPWSTPGGGARAVYAQARSMAPGSGLAVVAWLGYAAPKTFSSDVLTDGRASEGAGRLRHFLKGLHRVNPNASVGLLCHSYGSVVCGRAALDGPDGAAWRQVTDIALYGSPGTTAWSASKLSGTARIWAGRGATDWMEDVPHVRIFGLGLGPDPVSREFGALVFDAGSGGHSDYLAPGSTSLRNLTGIALGRPSEVTHG
;
A
#
# COMPACT_ATOMS: atom_id res chain seq x y z
N MET A 1 -30.75 7.88 -41.31
CA MET A 1 -29.81 6.91 -40.71
C MET A 1 -29.99 6.99 -39.20
N ILE A 2 -30.77 6.07 -38.64
CA ILE A 2 -31.12 6.04 -37.22
C ILE A 2 -29.95 5.40 -36.49
N MET A 3 -29.22 6.16 -35.68
CA MET A 3 -28.22 5.61 -34.77
C MET A 3 -28.95 4.85 -33.65
N LEU A 4 -28.94 3.51 -33.72
CA LEU A 4 -29.22 2.69 -32.56
C LEU A 4 -28.07 2.86 -31.56
N THR A 5 -28.36 3.51 -30.44
CA THR A 5 -27.53 3.44 -29.25
C THR A 5 -27.73 2.07 -28.62
N THR A 6 -26.72 1.21 -28.74
CA THR A 6 -26.63 0.00 -27.92
C THR A 6 -26.36 0.42 -26.47
N ALA A 7 -27.40 0.48 -25.65
CA ALA A 7 -27.27 0.58 -24.21
C ALA A 7 -26.51 -0.67 -23.72
N GLY A 8 -25.28 -0.47 -23.25
CA GLY A 8 -24.50 -1.53 -22.62
C GLY A 8 -25.24 -2.05 -21.39
N THR A 9 -25.62 -3.33 -21.41
CA THR A 9 -26.12 -4.04 -20.24
C THR A 9 -24.96 -4.21 -19.26
N GLY A 10 -24.82 -3.25 -18.35
CA GLY A 10 -23.91 -3.37 -17.21
C GLY A 10 -24.31 -4.58 -16.38
N HIS A 11 -23.62 -5.70 -16.56
CA HIS A 11 -23.84 -6.88 -15.75
C HIS A 11 -23.54 -6.51 -14.29
N ALA A 12 -24.48 -6.78 -13.39
CA ALA A 12 -24.29 -6.57 -11.96
C ALA A 12 -23.04 -7.34 -11.50
N ASP A 13 -22.22 -6.71 -10.65
CA ASP A 13 -21.04 -7.36 -10.08
C ASP A 13 -21.47 -8.67 -9.38
N PRO A 14 -20.90 -9.83 -9.75
CA PRO A 14 -21.33 -11.10 -9.17
C PRO A 14 -20.98 -11.19 -7.68
N TYR A 15 -20.04 -10.37 -7.20
CA TYR A 15 -19.60 -10.40 -5.82
C TYR A 15 -20.44 -9.48 -4.92
N ALA A 16 -20.73 -9.98 -3.73
CA ALA A 16 -21.45 -9.21 -2.71
C ALA A 16 -20.64 -7.98 -2.25
N ALA A 17 -21.36 -6.93 -1.83
CA ALA A 17 -20.75 -5.76 -1.19
C ALA A 17 -20.03 -6.14 0.14
N PRO A 18 -19.06 -5.33 0.59
CA PRO A 18 -18.41 -5.50 1.88
C PRO A 18 -19.42 -5.65 3.00
N VAL A 19 -19.15 -6.60 3.88
CA VAL A 19 -19.96 -6.84 5.07
C VAL A 19 -19.71 -5.74 6.10
N ALA A 20 -20.74 -5.41 6.87
CA ALA A 20 -20.55 -4.56 8.04
C ALA A 20 -19.65 -5.28 9.04
N VAL A 21 -18.61 -4.59 9.50
CA VAL A 21 -17.59 -5.15 10.39
C VAL A 21 -17.42 -4.28 11.62
N PRO A 22 -17.17 -4.88 12.80
CA PRO A 22 -17.00 -4.13 14.05
C PRO A 22 -15.94 -3.04 13.93
N THR A 23 -16.16 -1.90 14.58
CA THR A 23 -15.21 -0.78 14.65
C THR A 23 -13.80 -1.26 15.01
N LEU A 24 -12.76 -0.86 14.24
CA LEU A 24 -11.38 -1.34 14.42
C LEU A 24 -10.78 -0.95 15.78
N ALA A 25 -10.79 -1.86 16.76
CA ALA A 25 -10.32 -1.65 18.14
C ALA A 25 -9.74 -2.96 18.70
N PRO A 26 -8.94 -2.95 19.78
CA PRO A 26 -8.29 -4.16 20.28
C PRO A 26 -9.27 -5.29 20.59
N SER A 27 -10.39 -4.95 21.25
CA SER A 27 -11.42 -5.91 21.67
C SER A 27 -12.26 -6.49 20.54
N THR A 28 -12.18 -5.94 19.33
CA THR A 28 -13.03 -6.31 18.20
C THR A 28 -12.26 -6.94 17.04
N LEU A 29 -10.93 -7.07 17.16
CA LEU A 29 -10.07 -7.56 16.08
C LEU A 29 -10.38 -9.00 15.69
N ASP A 30 -10.54 -9.90 16.65
CA ASP A 30 -10.82 -11.32 16.37
C ASP A 30 -12.17 -11.50 15.69
N ALA A 31 -13.18 -10.75 16.13
CA ALA A 31 -14.49 -10.71 15.48
C ALA A 31 -14.36 -10.19 14.04
N ARG A 32 -13.62 -9.10 13.82
CA ARG A 32 -13.36 -8.56 12.48
C ARG A 32 -12.63 -9.57 11.58
N TYR A 33 -11.55 -10.19 12.07
CA TYR A 33 -10.81 -11.21 11.30
C TYR A 33 -11.71 -12.39 10.92
N THR A 34 -12.59 -12.82 11.83
CA THR A 34 -13.56 -13.89 11.59
C THR A 34 -14.57 -13.49 10.52
N THR A 35 -15.17 -12.30 10.63
CA THR A 35 -16.14 -11.79 9.67
C THR A 35 -15.54 -11.61 8.28
N GLU A 36 -14.34 -11.05 8.18
CA GLU A 36 -13.65 -10.87 6.89
C GLU A 36 -13.27 -12.22 6.27
N ARG A 37 -12.85 -13.20 7.07
CA ARG A 37 -12.60 -14.57 6.59
C ARG A 37 -13.86 -15.20 6.00
N GLN A 38 -15.00 -15.08 6.68
CA GLN A 38 -16.29 -15.58 6.16
C GLN A 38 -16.70 -14.90 4.86
N ALA A 39 -16.43 -13.59 4.72
CA ALA A 39 -16.67 -12.86 3.48
C ALA A 39 -15.78 -13.37 2.33
N ILE A 40 -14.51 -13.67 2.60
CA ILE A 40 -13.58 -14.28 1.62
C ILE A 40 -14.07 -15.69 1.22
N GLU A 41 -14.52 -16.51 2.16
CA GLU A 41 -15.09 -17.84 1.87
C GLU A 41 -16.33 -17.77 0.96
N LYS A 42 -17.21 -16.79 1.21
CA LYS A 42 -18.37 -16.54 0.35
C LYS A 42 -17.95 -16.10 -1.05
N ALA A 43 -17.00 -15.17 -1.15
CA ALA A 43 -16.49 -14.69 -2.43
C ALA A 43 -15.75 -15.80 -3.20
N LEU A 44 -15.08 -16.74 -2.53
CA LEU A 44 -14.46 -17.90 -3.17
C LEU A 44 -15.51 -18.80 -3.81
N ARG A 45 -16.63 -19.09 -3.12
CA ARG A 45 -17.74 -19.84 -3.70
C ARG A 45 -18.31 -19.12 -4.92
N THR A 46 -18.56 -17.82 -4.82
CA THR A 46 -19.00 -17.01 -5.97
C THR A 46 -18.02 -17.10 -7.14
N ALA A 47 -16.72 -16.99 -6.89
CA ALA A 47 -15.71 -17.11 -7.94
C ALA A 47 -15.74 -18.49 -8.63
N GLN A 48 -16.00 -19.56 -7.88
CA GLN A 48 -16.17 -20.90 -8.42
C GLN A 48 -17.47 -21.02 -9.25
N ASP A 49 -18.58 -20.50 -8.74
CA ASP A 49 -19.89 -20.56 -9.39
C ASP A 49 -19.92 -19.82 -10.74
N VAL A 50 -19.22 -18.69 -10.84
CA VAL A 50 -19.14 -17.87 -12.06
C VAL A 50 -17.92 -18.18 -12.94
N GLY A 51 -17.07 -19.13 -12.53
CA GLY A 51 -15.87 -19.52 -13.28
C GLY A 51 -14.73 -18.48 -13.28
N ASP A 52 -14.67 -17.58 -12.32
CA ASP A 52 -13.57 -16.61 -12.14
C ASP A 52 -12.34 -17.29 -11.53
N THR A 53 -11.55 -17.94 -12.39
CA THR A 53 -10.39 -18.74 -11.98
C THR A 53 -9.29 -17.93 -11.29
N ASP A 54 -9.04 -16.70 -11.73
CA ASP A 54 -8.03 -15.82 -11.14
C ASP A 54 -8.44 -15.38 -9.74
N ARG A 55 -9.70 -14.97 -9.57
CA ARG A 55 -10.21 -14.65 -8.24
C ARG A 55 -10.23 -15.88 -7.35
N GLY A 56 -10.67 -17.03 -7.85
CA GLY A 56 -10.68 -18.28 -7.11
C GLY A 56 -9.30 -18.64 -6.56
N ARG A 57 -8.24 -18.48 -7.37
CA ARG A 57 -6.86 -18.71 -6.93
C ARG A 57 -6.43 -17.75 -5.82
N ALA A 58 -6.71 -16.46 -5.98
CA ALA A 58 -6.34 -15.44 -5.00
C ALA A 58 -7.07 -15.64 -3.66
N LEU A 59 -8.38 -15.89 -3.70
CA LEU A 59 -9.18 -16.10 -2.49
C LEU A 59 -8.84 -17.43 -1.81
N GLY A 60 -8.53 -18.49 -2.56
CA GLY A 60 -7.99 -19.73 -2.00
C GLY A 60 -6.65 -19.51 -1.27
N ALA A 61 -5.79 -18.62 -1.79
CA ALA A 61 -4.57 -18.23 -1.10
C ALA A 61 -4.86 -17.40 0.16
N PHE A 62 -5.89 -16.55 0.16
CA PHE A 62 -6.29 -15.73 1.32
C PHE A 62 -6.79 -16.59 2.49
N LEU A 63 -7.39 -17.74 2.19
CA LEU A 63 -7.92 -18.65 3.20
C LEU A 63 -6.89 -19.59 3.83
N GLN A 64 -5.63 -19.54 3.38
CA GLN A 64 -4.55 -20.28 4.01
C GLN A 64 -4.44 -19.95 5.51
N PRO A 65 -4.08 -20.93 6.37
CA PRO A 65 -4.01 -20.73 7.81
C PRO A 65 -3.11 -19.55 8.20
N GLY A 66 -3.49 -18.84 9.27
CA GLY A 66 -2.70 -17.74 9.85
C GLY A 66 -2.83 -16.38 9.15
N ARG A 67 -3.52 -16.30 8.00
CA ARG A 67 -3.80 -15.02 7.33
C ARG A 67 -4.94 -14.27 8.00
N ARG A 68 -4.74 -12.96 8.20
CA ARG A 68 -5.67 -12.08 8.92
C ARG A 68 -5.93 -10.82 8.12
N PHE A 69 -7.19 -10.58 7.79
CA PHE A 69 -7.63 -9.44 6.98
C PHE A 69 -8.48 -8.49 7.80
N LEU A 70 -8.14 -7.21 7.78
CA LEU A 70 -8.90 -6.15 8.43
C LEU A 70 -10.03 -5.61 7.56
N TYR A 71 -9.95 -5.80 6.25
CA TYR A 71 -10.94 -5.32 5.29
C TYR A 71 -10.89 -6.18 4.03
N PHE A 72 -12.05 -6.47 3.46
CA PHE A 72 -12.17 -7.16 2.18
C PHE A 72 -13.36 -6.61 1.37
N ASP A 73 -13.12 -6.28 0.11
CA ASP A 73 -14.15 -5.99 -0.89
C ASP A 73 -13.84 -6.77 -2.17
N PRO A 74 -14.61 -7.81 -2.51
CA PRO A 74 -14.37 -8.60 -3.72
C PRO A 74 -14.78 -7.90 -5.02
N ARG A 75 -15.54 -6.80 -4.97
CA ARG A 75 -16.12 -6.20 -6.18
C ARG A 75 -15.08 -5.49 -7.05
N GLY A 76 -15.32 -5.48 -8.36
CA GLY A 76 -14.42 -4.89 -9.37
C GLY A 76 -12.99 -5.42 -9.26
N GLY A 77 -12.00 -4.52 -9.28
CA GLY A 77 -10.59 -4.87 -9.04
C GLY A 77 -10.29 -5.34 -7.62
N GLY A 78 -11.22 -5.12 -6.69
CA GLY A 78 -11.15 -5.59 -5.32
C GLY A 78 -10.23 -4.80 -4.40
N ARG A 79 -10.42 -4.96 -3.09
CA ARG A 79 -9.63 -4.34 -2.02
C ARG A 79 -9.40 -5.34 -0.90
N ALA A 80 -8.22 -5.29 -0.29
CA ALA A 80 -7.89 -6.07 0.89
C ALA A 80 -6.86 -5.36 1.75
N ILE A 81 -6.99 -5.52 3.06
CA ILE A 81 -6.00 -5.06 4.04
C ILE A 81 -5.57 -6.26 4.86
N GLU A 82 -4.38 -6.79 4.59
CA GLU A 82 -3.80 -7.93 5.34
C GLU A 82 -2.87 -7.44 6.44
N VAL A 83 -2.89 -8.12 7.59
CA VAL A 83 -1.95 -7.91 8.69
C VAL A 83 -1.01 -9.10 8.83
N VAL A 84 0.29 -8.82 8.81
CA VAL A 84 1.38 -9.76 9.13
C VAL A 84 2.01 -9.34 10.47
N GLY A 85 2.01 -10.22 11.46
CA GLY A 85 2.39 -9.89 12.85
C GLY A 85 1.22 -9.38 13.71
N ASP A 86 1.47 -8.87 14.91
CA ASP A 86 0.43 -8.48 15.87
C ASP A 86 0.40 -6.96 16.06
N ILE A 87 -0.59 -6.29 15.48
CA ILE A 87 -0.76 -4.83 15.55
C ILE A 87 -1.14 -4.33 16.95
N THR A 88 -1.67 -5.18 17.84
CA THR A 88 -2.07 -4.77 19.19
C THR A 88 -0.88 -4.59 20.13
N ARG A 89 0.19 -5.37 19.89
CA ARG A 89 1.41 -5.39 20.71
C ARG A 89 2.64 -4.87 19.97
N ALA A 90 2.49 -4.55 18.69
CA ALA A 90 3.57 -4.00 17.89
C ALA A 90 4.11 -2.71 18.50
N ARG A 91 5.45 -2.59 18.54
CA ARG A 91 6.13 -1.32 18.81
C ARG A 91 6.11 -0.44 17.56
N ARG A 92 6.19 -1.06 16.39
CA ARG A 92 6.08 -0.40 15.08
C ARG A 92 5.15 -1.13 14.14
N ILE A 93 4.39 -0.36 13.37
CA ILE A 93 3.54 -0.86 12.30
C ILE A 93 4.00 -0.24 10.98
N ALA A 94 4.46 -1.06 10.05
CA ALA A 94 4.74 -0.61 8.69
C ALA A 94 3.50 -0.79 7.83
N VAL A 95 3.10 0.22 7.06
CA VAL A 95 1.96 0.16 6.13
C VAL A 95 2.51 0.28 4.72
N LEU A 96 2.40 -0.80 3.95
CA LEU A 96 2.78 -0.84 2.55
C LEU A 96 1.60 -0.38 1.69
N VAL A 97 1.79 0.77 1.04
CA VAL A 97 0.83 1.39 0.11
C VAL A 97 1.32 1.12 -1.32
N PRO A 98 0.61 0.27 -2.10
CA PRO A 98 1.07 -0.18 -3.39
C PRO A 98 0.87 0.89 -4.48
N GLY A 99 1.45 0.63 -5.66
CA GLY A 99 1.24 1.42 -6.87
C GLY A 99 -0.01 1.04 -7.67
N ALA A 100 -0.08 1.60 -8.88
CA ALA A 100 -1.10 1.33 -9.90
C ALA A 100 -1.17 -0.17 -10.29
N ASP A 101 -2.23 -0.56 -11.01
CA ASP A 101 -2.49 -1.91 -11.51
C ASP A 101 -2.58 -3.03 -10.46
N THR A 102 -2.78 -2.66 -9.20
CA THR A 102 -2.89 -3.63 -8.11
C THR A 102 -4.35 -4.01 -7.90
N THR A 103 -4.65 -5.30 -8.08
CA THR A 103 -5.99 -5.89 -7.88
C THR A 103 -5.92 -7.01 -6.85
N LEU A 104 -7.08 -7.48 -6.36
CA LEU A 104 -7.15 -8.64 -5.48
C LEU A 104 -6.52 -9.89 -6.12
N SER A 105 -6.74 -10.13 -7.42
CA SER A 105 -6.17 -11.28 -8.12
C SER A 105 -4.64 -11.25 -8.16
N ALA A 106 -4.04 -10.05 -8.15
CA ALA A 106 -2.59 -9.85 -8.13
C ALA A 106 -2.03 -9.59 -6.71
N PHE A 107 -2.83 -9.75 -5.65
CA PHE A 107 -2.45 -9.31 -4.30
C PHE A 107 -1.22 -10.04 -3.73
N ASP A 108 -1.06 -11.32 -4.05
CA ASP A 108 0.06 -12.15 -3.59
C ASP A 108 1.09 -12.49 -4.67
N ARG A 109 0.70 -12.42 -5.95
CA ARG A 109 1.53 -12.84 -7.08
C ARG A 109 1.28 -11.96 -8.30
N ARG A 110 2.37 -11.54 -8.94
CA ARG A 110 2.40 -10.91 -10.25
C ARG A 110 3.55 -11.55 -11.04
N GLY A 111 3.22 -12.45 -11.96
CA GLY A 111 4.20 -13.28 -12.66
C GLY A 111 5.15 -13.99 -11.69
N GLY A 112 6.46 -13.89 -11.97
CA GLY A 112 7.53 -14.45 -11.13
C GLY A 112 8.01 -13.57 -9.97
N LYS A 113 7.37 -12.43 -9.71
CA LYS A 113 7.83 -11.42 -8.73
C LYS A 113 6.82 -11.23 -7.58
N PRO A 114 6.59 -12.22 -6.71
CA PRO A 114 5.60 -12.09 -5.62
C PRO A 114 5.88 -10.90 -4.69
N TRP A 115 7.15 -10.55 -4.48
CA TRP A 115 7.54 -9.37 -3.69
C TRP A 115 7.05 -8.04 -4.24
N SER A 116 6.72 -7.94 -5.53
CA SER A 116 6.22 -6.71 -6.16
C SER A 116 4.74 -6.44 -5.89
N THR A 117 4.10 -7.23 -5.03
CA THR A 117 2.66 -7.19 -4.74
C THR A 117 2.41 -6.77 -3.29
N PRO A 118 1.22 -6.29 -2.91
CA PRO A 118 0.95 -5.87 -1.54
C PRO A 118 1.24 -6.97 -0.52
N GLY A 119 0.64 -8.15 -0.70
CA GLY A 119 0.78 -9.26 0.23
C GLY A 119 2.19 -9.84 0.21
N GLY A 120 2.76 -10.07 -0.98
CA GLY A 120 4.10 -10.63 -1.08
C GLY A 120 5.19 -9.67 -0.60
N GLY A 121 5.05 -8.38 -0.89
CA GLY A 121 5.95 -7.32 -0.41
C GLY A 121 5.89 -7.14 1.11
N ALA A 122 4.68 -7.12 1.69
CA ALA A 122 4.53 -7.02 3.15
C ALA A 122 5.16 -8.22 3.87
N ARG A 123 5.00 -9.43 3.33
CA ARG A 123 5.65 -10.64 3.87
C ARG A 123 7.17 -10.61 3.67
N ALA A 124 7.68 -10.05 2.56
CA ALA A 124 9.11 -9.86 2.36
C ALA A 124 9.72 -8.91 3.39
N VAL A 125 9.09 -7.76 3.65
CA VAL A 125 9.51 -6.81 4.71
C VAL A 125 9.47 -7.48 6.09
N TYR A 126 8.38 -8.18 6.41
CA TYR A 126 8.26 -8.85 7.70
C TYR A 126 9.33 -9.95 7.89
N ALA A 127 9.60 -10.76 6.85
CA ALA A 127 10.63 -11.79 6.88
C ALA A 127 12.04 -11.18 7.02
N GLN A 128 12.34 -10.12 6.27
CA GLN A 128 13.60 -9.38 6.39
C GLN A 128 13.77 -8.81 7.81
N ALA A 129 12.72 -8.23 8.38
CA ALA A 129 12.76 -7.66 9.73
C ALA A 129 13.01 -8.72 10.81
N ARG A 130 12.42 -9.92 10.65
CA ARG A 130 12.66 -11.06 11.54
C ARG A 130 14.11 -11.56 11.47
N SER A 131 14.77 -11.41 10.33
CA SER A 131 16.19 -11.75 10.15
C SER A 131 17.10 -10.67 10.75
N MET A 132 16.86 -9.39 10.45
CA MET A 132 17.68 -8.27 10.92
C MET A 132 17.52 -7.96 12.41
N ALA A 133 16.31 -8.11 12.94
CA ALA A 133 15.95 -7.66 14.27
C ALA A 133 14.91 -8.59 14.92
N PRO A 134 15.31 -9.82 15.32
CA PRO A 134 14.44 -10.72 16.06
C PRO A 134 13.82 -10.03 17.29
N GLY A 135 12.51 -10.16 17.47
CA GLY A 135 11.82 -9.56 18.63
C GLY A 135 11.65 -8.03 18.56
N SER A 136 11.91 -7.39 17.42
CA SER A 136 11.68 -5.95 17.21
C SER A 136 10.25 -5.48 17.50
N GLY A 137 9.27 -6.38 17.45
CA GLY A 137 7.85 -6.05 17.62
C GLY A 137 7.29 -5.27 16.42
N LEU A 138 7.76 -5.58 15.20
CA LEU A 138 7.20 -5.06 13.97
C LEU A 138 5.93 -5.85 13.58
N ALA A 139 4.88 -5.15 13.18
CA ALA A 139 3.82 -5.68 12.33
C ALA A 139 3.84 -4.97 10.97
N VAL A 140 3.43 -5.66 9.90
CA VAL A 140 3.37 -5.10 8.55
C VAL A 140 1.95 -5.25 8.01
N VAL A 141 1.42 -4.17 7.43
CA VAL A 141 0.12 -4.14 6.80
C VAL A 141 0.30 -4.04 5.29
N ALA A 142 -0.23 -5.01 4.55
CA ALA A 142 -0.41 -4.88 3.10
C ALA A 142 -1.71 -4.12 2.84
N TRP A 143 -1.64 -2.86 2.42
CA TRP A 143 -2.80 -1.98 2.32
C TRP A 143 -3.25 -1.77 0.87
N LEU A 144 -4.09 -2.66 0.34
CA LEU A 144 -4.83 -2.44 -0.91
C LEU A 144 -6.20 -1.82 -0.59
N GLY A 145 -6.20 -0.59 -0.08
CA GLY A 145 -7.40 0.09 0.42
C GLY A 145 -8.16 0.93 -0.61
N TYR A 146 -7.61 1.12 -1.81
CA TYR A 146 -8.20 1.93 -2.87
C TYR A 146 -8.23 1.16 -4.18
N ALA A 147 -9.10 1.58 -5.10
CA ALA A 147 -9.10 1.00 -6.43
C ALA A 147 -7.94 1.62 -7.22
N ALA A 148 -6.82 0.88 -7.28
CA ALA A 148 -5.62 1.32 -7.96
C ALA A 148 -5.94 1.66 -9.43
N PRO A 149 -5.47 2.83 -9.93
CA PRO A 149 -5.69 3.18 -11.33
C PRO A 149 -4.98 2.18 -12.23
N LYS A 150 -5.47 2.00 -13.47
CA LYS A 150 -4.78 1.20 -14.47
C LYS A 150 -3.63 2.02 -15.08
N THR A 151 -2.42 1.50 -15.20
CA THR A 151 -1.31 2.25 -15.83
C THR A 151 -1.64 2.50 -17.31
N PHE A 152 -1.43 3.73 -17.79
CA PHE A 152 -1.72 4.18 -19.16
C PHE A 152 -3.20 4.31 -19.57
N SER A 153 -4.18 4.28 -18.65
CA SER A 153 -5.53 4.77 -18.96
C SER A 153 -5.67 6.26 -18.63
N SER A 154 -6.66 6.92 -19.24
CA SER A 154 -7.08 8.25 -18.81
C SER A 154 -7.55 8.29 -17.33
N ASP A 155 -7.70 7.15 -16.64
CA ASP A 155 -7.98 7.11 -15.21
C ASP A 155 -6.73 7.35 -14.34
N VAL A 156 -5.52 7.26 -14.91
CA VAL A 156 -4.31 7.81 -14.30
C VAL A 156 -4.42 9.35 -14.16
N LEU A 157 -5.37 9.98 -14.87
CA LEU A 157 -5.60 11.43 -14.95
C LEU A 157 -6.51 12.03 -13.87
N THR A 158 -6.91 11.31 -12.81
CA THR A 158 -7.79 11.94 -11.80
C THR A 158 -7.12 12.12 -10.46
N ASP A 159 -6.92 13.39 -10.10
CA ASP A 159 -6.84 13.90 -8.74
C ASP A 159 -7.75 13.13 -7.76
N GLY A 160 -8.97 12.78 -8.23
CA GLY A 160 -9.97 12.03 -7.49
C GLY A 160 -9.53 10.67 -6.94
N ARG A 161 -8.76 9.85 -7.66
CA ARG A 161 -8.36 8.50 -7.17
C ARG A 161 -7.32 8.58 -6.06
N ALA A 162 -6.34 9.47 -6.20
CA ALA A 162 -5.35 9.71 -5.16
C ALA A 162 -5.99 10.37 -3.94
N SER A 163 -6.92 11.30 -4.13
CA SER A 163 -7.72 11.90 -3.04
C SER A 163 -8.59 10.86 -2.32
N GLU A 164 -9.27 9.97 -3.05
CA GLU A 164 -10.04 8.88 -2.44
C GLU A 164 -9.10 7.96 -1.63
N GLY A 165 -7.98 7.54 -2.23
CA GLY A 165 -6.96 6.73 -1.57
C GLY A 165 -6.44 7.39 -0.30
N ALA A 166 -6.12 8.68 -0.35
CA ALA A 166 -5.62 9.46 0.78
C ALA A 166 -6.64 9.52 1.93
N GLY A 167 -7.91 9.81 1.63
CA GLY A 167 -8.99 9.80 2.62
C GLY A 167 -9.15 8.44 3.29
N ARG A 168 -9.10 7.35 2.51
CA ARG A 168 -9.16 5.98 3.03
C ARG A 168 -7.94 5.61 3.87
N LEU A 169 -6.74 6.01 3.46
CA LEU A 169 -5.51 5.78 4.22
C LEU A 169 -5.58 6.50 5.57
N ARG A 170 -6.00 7.77 5.59
CA ARG A 170 -6.20 8.52 6.84
C ARG A 170 -7.25 7.87 7.75
N HIS A 171 -8.36 7.40 7.19
CA HIS A 171 -9.37 6.67 7.96
C HIS A 171 -8.80 5.38 8.56
N PHE A 172 -8.02 4.64 7.77
CA PHE A 172 -7.34 3.44 8.23
C PHE A 172 -6.34 3.73 9.37
N LEU A 173 -5.52 4.78 9.24
CA LEU A 173 -4.59 5.20 10.30
C LEU A 173 -5.31 5.59 11.59
N LYS A 174 -6.48 6.27 11.51
CA LYS A 174 -7.32 6.51 12.70
C LYS A 174 -7.80 5.22 13.37
N GLY A 175 -8.03 4.17 12.58
CA GLY A 175 -8.35 2.84 13.10
C GLY A 175 -7.16 2.15 13.75
N LEU A 176 -5.97 2.21 13.11
CA LEU A 176 -4.74 1.70 13.71
C LEU A 176 -4.42 2.42 15.04
N HIS A 177 -4.59 3.73 15.10
CA HIS A 177 -4.40 4.50 16.33
C HIS A 177 -5.31 4.01 17.47
N ARG A 178 -6.57 3.66 17.17
CA ARG A 178 -7.51 3.11 18.17
C ARG A 178 -7.11 1.71 18.61
N VAL A 179 -6.50 0.91 17.73
CA VAL A 179 -5.96 -0.42 18.06
C VAL A 179 -4.70 -0.32 18.91
N ASN A 180 -3.81 0.61 18.58
CA ASN A 180 -2.54 0.75 19.28
C ASN A 180 -2.08 2.21 19.27
N PRO A 181 -2.43 3.00 20.30
CA PRO A 181 -2.04 4.41 20.39
C PRO A 181 -0.55 4.60 20.69
N ASN A 182 0.17 3.53 21.06
CA ASN A 182 1.59 3.57 21.42
C ASN A 182 2.54 3.15 20.29
N ALA A 183 2.03 2.53 19.21
CA ALA A 183 2.86 2.15 18.08
C ALA A 183 3.24 3.38 17.24
N SER A 184 4.52 3.46 16.84
CA SER A 184 4.91 4.32 15.73
C SER A 184 4.58 3.65 14.39
N VAL A 185 4.31 4.45 13.38
CA VAL A 185 3.93 4.01 12.04
C VAL A 185 4.97 4.44 11.02
N GLY A 186 5.38 3.50 10.16
CA GLY A 186 6.16 3.79 8.95
C GLY A 186 5.32 3.55 7.71
N LEU A 187 5.22 4.52 6.81
CA LEU A 187 4.56 4.35 5.52
C LEU A 187 5.59 3.95 4.46
N LEU A 188 5.36 2.84 3.77
CA LEU A 188 6.16 2.40 2.63
C LEU A 188 5.32 2.59 1.37
N CYS A 189 5.61 3.65 0.60
CA CYS A 189 4.77 4.14 -0.47
C CYS A 189 5.44 3.92 -1.83
N HIS A 190 4.96 2.92 -2.56
CA HIS A 190 5.52 2.52 -3.86
C HIS A 190 4.81 3.22 -5.01
N SER A 191 5.55 3.78 -5.97
CA SER A 191 4.98 4.25 -7.23
C SER A 191 3.79 5.18 -6.99
N TYR A 192 2.63 4.97 -7.59
CA TYR A 192 1.42 5.78 -7.33
C TYR A 192 1.01 5.86 -5.83
N GLY A 193 1.39 4.88 -5.01
CA GLY A 193 1.21 4.92 -3.56
C GLY A 193 1.90 6.11 -2.90
N SER A 194 3.00 6.62 -3.47
CA SER A 194 3.67 7.86 -3.02
C SER A 194 2.77 9.10 -3.15
N VAL A 195 1.95 9.18 -4.20
CA VAL A 195 0.96 10.24 -4.41
C VAL A 195 -0.14 10.15 -3.35
N VAL A 196 -0.62 8.93 -3.07
CA VAL A 196 -1.63 8.66 -2.03
C VAL A 196 -1.10 9.05 -0.65
N CYS A 197 0.12 8.64 -0.30
CA CYS A 197 0.76 9.02 0.95
C CYS A 197 1.01 10.53 1.04
N GLY A 198 1.46 11.15 -0.05
CA GLY A 198 1.71 12.59 -0.12
C GLY A 198 0.46 13.42 0.17
N ARG A 199 -0.66 13.09 -0.50
CA ARG A 199 -1.96 13.73 -0.25
C ARG A 199 -2.48 13.46 1.16
N ALA A 200 -2.36 12.21 1.64
CA ALA A 200 -2.77 11.87 3.00
C ALA A 200 -2.03 12.71 4.06
N ALA A 201 -0.77 13.04 3.79
CA ALA A 201 0.06 13.90 4.63
C ALA A 201 -0.40 15.37 4.60
N LEU A 202 -0.62 15.91 3.40
CA LEU A 202 -1.08 17.29 3.20
C LEU A 202 -2.47 17.54 3.82
N ASP A 203 -3.37 16.56 3.74
CA ASP A 203 -4.75 16.69 4.24
C ASP A 203 -4.90 16.36 5.73
N GLY A 204 -3.86 15.89 6.40
CA GLY A 204 -3.95 15.28 7.73
C GLY A 204 -2.91 15.64 8.78
N PRO A 205 -2.14 16.75 8.70
CA PRO A 205 -0.93 16.92 9.51
C PRO A 205 -1.18 16.90 11.03
N ASP A 206 -2.35 17.38 11.49
CA ASP A 206 -2.60 17.64 12.91
C ASP A 206 -3.38 16.54 13.66
N GLY A 207 -3.67 15.41 13.01
CA GLY A 207 -4.40 14.30 13.64
C GLY A 207 -3.52 13.49 14.60
N ALA A 208 -4.06 13.03 15.74
CA ALA A 208 -3.34 12.14 16.67
C ALA A 208 -2.81 10.87 15.97
N ALA A 209 -3.61 10.30 15.08
CA ALA A 209 -3.19 9.15 14.26
C ALA A 209 -2.05 9.48 13.30
N TRP A 210 -2.02 10.70 12.74
CA TRP A 210 -0.95 11.13 11.84
C TRP A 210 0.36 11.41 12.59
N ARG A 211 0.28 11.92 13.83
CA ARG A 211 1.45 12.11 14.70
C ARG A 211 2.20 10.80 15.03
N GLN A 212 1.56 9.64 14.91
CA GLN A 212 2.24 8.35 15.04
C GLN A 212 3.09 8.00 13.81
N VAL A 213 2.86 8.62 12.66
CA VAL A 213 3.67 8.42 11.46
C VAL A 213 5.03 9.08 11.66
N THR A 214 6.07 8.28 11.85
CA THR A 214 7.44 8.77 12.09
C THR A 214 8.33 8.68 10.85
N ASP A 215 7.94 7.88 9.86
CA ASP A 215 8.70 7.63 8.66
C ASP A 215 7.77 7.50 7.45
N ILE A 216 8.11 8.14 6.34
CA ILE A 216 7.43 7.98 5.05
C ILE A 216 8.51 7.70 4.01
N ALA A 217 8.54 6.48 3.47
CA ALA A 217 9.44 6.08 2.41
C ALA A 217 8.74 6.13 1.05
N LEU A 218 9.28 6.94 0.16
CA LEU A 218 8.82 7.13 -1.21
C LEU A 218 9.77 6.38 -2.13
N TYR A 219 9.31 5.35 -2.84
CA TYR A 219 10.21 4.56 -3.68
C TYR A 219 9.60 4.16 -5.03
N GLY A 220 10.43 4.20 -6.07
CA GLY A 220 9.95 4.21 -7.45
C GLY A 220 8.90 5.30 -7.67
N SER A 221 9.06 6.45 -7.01
CA SER A 221 8.01 7.45 -6.88
C SER A 221 7.97 8.37 -8.10
N PRO A 222 6.81 8.58 -8.75
CA PRO A 222 6.66 9.62 -9.76
C PRO A 222 6.58 11.03 -9.15
N GLY A 223 6.33 11.14 -7.84
CA GLY A 223 6.21 12.39 -7.08
C GLY A 223 5.13 12.30 -6.00
N THR A 224 4.87 13.38 -5.26
CA THR A 224 3.97 13.34 -4.08
C THR A 224 2.90 14.42 -4.07
N THR A 225 2.86 15.28 -5.09
CA THR A 225 2.13 16.56 -5.15
C THR A 225 2.59 17.64 -4.16
N ALA A 226 3.47 17.30 -3.22
CA ALA A 226 4.14 18.26 -2.36
C ALA A 226 5.40 18.80 -3.03
N TRP A 227 5.70 20.08 -2.79
CA TRP A 227 6.89 20.73 -3.33
C TRP A 227 8.18 20.43 -2.55
N SER A 228 8.08 19.94 -1.32
CA SER A 228 9.23 19.54 -0.51
C SER A 228 8.84 18.51 0.55
N ALA A 229 9.83 17.77 1.04
CA ALA A 229 9.69 16.84 2.16
C ALA A 229 9.11 17.52 3.40
N SER A 230 9.54 18.75 3.70
CA SER A 230 9.04 19.51 4.85
C SER A 230 7.56 19.89 4.76
N LYS A 231 6.96 19.88 3.56
CA LYS A 231 5.51 20.05 3.38
C LYS A 231 4.72 18.79 3.68
N LEU A 232 5.33 17.60 3.54
CA LEU A 232 4.71 16.34 3.93
C LEU A 232 4.68 16.16 5.45
N SER A 233 5.75 16.56 6.13
CA SER A 233 5.79 16.56 7.59
C SER A 233 6.90 17.44 8.12
N GLY A 234 6.64 18.10 9.26
CA GLY A 234 7.68 18.76 10.06
C GLY A 234 8.36 17.83 11.07
N THR A 235 7.85 16.61 11.28
CA THR A 235 8.32 15.70 12.35
C THR A 235 8.68 14.30 11.86
N ALA A 236 7.99 13.78 10.84
CA ALA A 236 8.32 12.49 10.25
C ALA A 236 9.57 12.62 9.37
N ARG A 237 10.40 11.58 9.37
CA ARG A 237 11.50 11.46 8.41
C ARG A 237 10.91 11.08 7.05
N ILE A 238 11.22 11.89 6.03
CA ILE A 238 10.84 11.59 4.65
C ILE A 238 12.05 10.96 3.97
N TRP A 239 11.86 9.76 3.45
CA TRP A 239 12.87 8.99 2.73
C TRP A 239 12.51 8.88 1.26
N ALA A 240 13.52 8.86 0.40
CA ALA A 240 13.33 8.63 -1.02
C ALA A 240 14.38 7.66 -1.58
N GLY A 241 13.97 6.79 -2.50
CA GLY A 241 14.90 5.88 -3.18
C GLY A 241 14.40 5.49 -4.56
N ARG A 242 15.30 5.50 -5.54
CA ARG A 242 15.05 5.04 -6.91
C ARG A 242 16.11 4.03 -7.29
N GLY A 243 15.69 2.85 -7.74
CA GLY A 243 16.60 1.84 -8.23
C GLY A 243 17.23 2.28 -9.55
N ALA A 244 18.50 1.96 -9.77
CA ALA A 244 19.27 2.46 -10.92
C ALA A 244 18.73 2.03 -12.30
N THR A 245 17.83 1.03 -12.35
CA THR A 245 17.17 0.58 -13.59
C THR A 245 15.67 0.82 -13.55
N ASP A 246 15.19 1.69 -12.66
CA ASP A 246 13.79 2.08 -12.61
C ASP A 246 13.52 3.12 -13.71
N TRP A 247 12.67 2.74 -14.67
CA TRP A 247 12.20 3.60 -15.75
C TRP A 247 11.53 4.90 -15.27
N MET A 248 11.18 5.01 -13.98
CA MET A 248 10.74 6.27 -13.38
C MET A 248 11.76 7.41 -13.48
N GLU A 249 13.03 7.15 -13.77
CA GLU A 249 14.01 8.19 -14.13
C GLU A 249 13.63 8.93 -15.44
N ASP A 250 13.00 8.22 -16.39
CA ASP A 250 12.65 8.76 -17.71
C ASP A 250 11.31 9.51 -17.72
N VAL A 251 10.65 9.66 -16.57
CA VAL A 251 9.28 10.20 -16.50
C VAL A 251 9.31 11.68 -16.06
N PRO A 252 8.76 12.62 -16.86
CA PRO A 252 8.81 14.05 -16.54
C PRO A 252 8.12 14.41 -15.22
N HIS A 253 8.90 14.65 -14.16
CA HIS A 253 8.40 14.86 -12.78
C HIS A 253 7.52 16.12 -12.58
N VAL A 254 7.57 17.08 -13.50
CA VAL A 254 6.88 18.39 -13.34
C VAL A 254 5.39 18.35 -13.67
N ARG A 255 4.98 17.56 -14.67
CA ARG A 255 3.58 17.31 -15.04
C ARG A 255 3.48 15.96 -15.72
N ILE A 256 3.16 14.93 -14.95
CA ILE A 256 2.69 13.69 -15.54
C ILE A 256 1.20 13.82 -15.72
N PHE A 257 0.75 13.82 -16.98
CA PHE A 257 -0.65 13.59 -17.31
C PHE A 257 -1.60 14.59 -16.59
N GLY A 258 -1.22 15.87 -16.50
CA GLY A 258 -2.03 16.95 -15.91
C GLY A 258 -1.97 17.11 -14.39
N LEU A 259 -1.33 16.19 -13.66
CA LEU A 259 -1.11 16.26 -12.21
C LEU A 259 0.24 16.94 -11.91
N GLY A 260 0.23 17.98 -11.07
CA GLY A 260 1.46 18.59 -10.54
C GLY A 260 2.04 17.70 -9.45
N LEU A 261 2.88 16.73 -9.84
CA LEU A 261 3.44 15.75 -8.91
C LEU A 261 4.56 16.31 -8.01
N GLY A 262 4.97 17.54 -8.26
CA GLY A 262 6.05 18.21 -7.54
C GLY A 262 7.43 17.73 -8.00
N PRO A 263 8.51 18.16 -7.33
CA PRO A 263 9.85 17.71 -7.63
C PRO A 263 10.01 16.18 -7.47
N ASP A 264 10.99 15.63 -8.17
CA ASP A 264 11.43 14.25 -7.99
C ASP A 264 11.84 14.02 -6.51
N PRO A 265 11.27 13.05 -5.78
CA PRO A 265 11.61 12.84 -4.39
C PRO A 265 13.08 12.52 -4.10
N VAL A 266 13.84 12.01 -5.08
CA VAL A 266 15.29 11.79 -4.91
C VAL A 266 16.12 13.04 -5.27
N SER A 267 15.50 14.10 -5.79
CA SER A 267 16.20 15.36 -6.06
C SER A 267 16.60 16.07 -4.77
N ARG A 268 17.70 16.82 -4.84
CA ARG A 268 18.19 17.62 -3.70
C ARG A 268 17.18 18.68 -3.28
N GLU A 269 16.46 19.25 -4.25
CA GLU A 269 15.47 20.31 -4.06
C GLU A 269 14.26 19.84 -3.26
N PHE A 270 13.88 18.56 -3.38
CA PHE A 270 12.79 18.00 -2.59
C PHE A 270 13.15 17.86 -1.10
N GLY A 271 14.42 17.55 -0.80
CA GLY A 271 14.94 17.52 0.57
C GLY A 271 14.60 16.28 1.39
N ALA A 272 14.35 15.13 0.75
CA ALA A 272 14.21 13.85 1.45
C ALA A 272 15.58 13.25 1.83
N LEU A 273 15.56 12.31 2.77
CA LEU A 273 16.70 11.45 3.08
C LEU A 273 16.80 10.37 2.00
N VAL A 274 17.78 10.51 1.10
CA VAL A 274 17.98 9.54 0.02
C VAL A 274 18.62 8.27 0.57
N PHE A 275 18.02 7.12 0.28
CA PHE A 275 18.54 5.80 0.64
C PHE A 275 18.95 5.00 -0.59
N ASP A 276 19.92 4.11 -0.44
CA ASP A 276 20.40 3.22 -1.50
C ASP A 276 19.31 2.19 -1.86
N ALA A 277 18.71 2.35 -3.03
CA ALA A 277 17.71 1.42 -3.56
C ALA A 277 18.32 0.30 -4.42
N GLY A 278 19.65 0.28 -4.59
CA GLY A 278 20.36 -0.65 -5.46
C GLY A 278 19.99 -0.53 -6.93
N SER A 279 20.24 -1.58 -7.70
CA SER A 279 20.06 -1.61 -9.15
C SER A 279 18.75 -2.26 -9.60
N GLY A 280 17.75 -2.39 -8.73
CA GLY A 280 16.48 -3.04 -9.06
C GLY A 280 15.61 -2.18 -9.98
N GLY A 281 14.80 -2.83 -10.82
CA GLY A 281 13.77 -2.14 -11.59
C GLY A 281 12.55 -1.78 -10.75
N HIS A 282 11.58 -1.12 -11.38
CA HIS A 282 10.40 -0.55 -10.71
C HIS A 282 9.60 -1.52 -9.80
N SER A 283 9.67 -2.82 -10.08
CA SER A 283 8.94 -3.87 -9.34
C SER A 283 9.85 -4.69 -8.40
N ASP A 284 11.12 -4.33 -8.25
CA ASP A 284 12.13 -5.16 -7.60
C ASP A 284 12.56 -4.66 -6.21
N TYR A 285 12.07 -3.51 -5.77
CA TYR A 285 12.44 -2.88 -4.49
C TYR A 285 12.29 -3.78 -3.24
N LEU A 286 11.36 -4.73 -3.27
CA LEU A 286 11.10 -5.66 -2.17
C LEU A 286 11.61 -7.07 -2.43
N ALA A 287 12.41 -7.26 -3.48
CA ALA A 287 13.00 -8.55 -3.80
C ALA A 287 13.86 -9.04 -2.62
N PRO A 288 13.68 -10.29 -2.15
CA PRO A 288 14.51 -10.88 -1.12
C PRO A 288 16.01 -10.76 -1.46
N GLY A 289 16.82 -10.35 -0.47
CA GLY A 289 18.26 -10.16 -0.64
C GLY A 289 18.69 -8.84 -1.30
N SER A 290 17.76 -8.03 -1.81
CA SER A 290 18.08 -6.73 -2.41
C SER A 290 18.51 -5.69 -1.37
N THR A 291 19.31 -4.71 -1.80
CA THR A 291 19.68 -3.55 -0.97
C THR A 291 18.47 -2.73 -0.58
N SER A 292 17.57 -2.46 -1.55
CA SER A 292 16.32 -1.76 -1.27
C SER A 292 15.48 -2.44 -0.19
N LEU A 293 15.29 -3.77 -0.22
CA LEU A 293 14.50 -4.44 0.81
C LEU A 293 15.14 -4.27 2.20
N ARG A 294 16.48 -4.34 2.32
CA ARG A 294 17.19 -4.10 3.58
C ARG A 294 16.92 -2.67 4.09
N ASN A 295 17.09 -1.66 3.25
CA ASN A 295 16.91 -0.26 3.63
C ASN A 295 15.46 0.08 3.95
N LEU A 296 14.50 -0.35 3.12
CA LEU A 296 13.07 -0.19 3.39
C LEU A 296 12.66 -0.90 4.70
N THR A 297 13.30 -2.03 5.02
CA THR A 297 13.08 -2.72 6.29
C THR A 297 13.71 -1.97 7.48
N GLY A 298 14.89 -1.37 7.31
CA GLY A 298 15.49 -0.47 8.30
C GLY A 298 14.58 0.73 8.61
N ILE A 299 13.96 1.31 7.57
CA ILE A 299 12.96 2.38 7.72
C ILE A 299 11.68 1.87 8.39
N ALA A 300 11.17 0.69 8.01
CA ALA A 300 10.01 0.05 8.65
C ALA A 300 10.24 -0.23 10.15
N LEU A 301 11.45 -0.64 10.50
CA LEU A 301 11.92 -0.81 11.87
C LEU A 301 12.22 0.52 12.56
N GLY A 302 12.18 1.65 11.84
CA GLY A 302 12.58 3.00 12.20
C GLY A 302 13.95 3.08 12.86
N ARG A 303 14.92 2.48 12.19
CA ARG A 303 16.34 2.43 12.53
C ARG A 303 17.15 3.20 11.48
N PRO A 304 17.09 4.55 11.49
CA PRO A 304 17.72 5.38 10.46
C PRO A 304 19.23 5.13 10.31
N SER A 305 19.93 4.78 11.39
CA SER A 305 21.37 4.48 11.37
C SER A 305 21.73 3.18 10.63
N GLU A 306 20.76 2.30 10.39
CA GLU A 306 20.96 1.05 9.62
C GLU A 306 20.61 1.23 8.14
N VAL A 307 20.14 2.42 7.73
CA VAL A 307 19.78 2.74 6.34
C VAL A 307 20.99 3.33 5.63
N THR A 308 21.43 2.69 4.55
CA THR A 308 22.54 3.21 3.73
C THR A 308 22.06 4.30 2.78
N HIS A 309 22.91 5.30 2.56
CA HIS A 309 22.63 6.43 1.66
C HIS A 309 22.95 6.08 0.21
N GLY A 310 22.11 6.57 -0.69
CA GLY A 310 22.26 6.45 -2.14
C GLY A 310 22.77 7.74 -2.78
#